data_AF-A0A7V5DC95-F1
#
_entry.id   AF-A0A7V5DC95-F1
#
_cell.length_a   1.000
_cell.length_b   1.000
_cell.length_c   1.000
_cell.angle_alpha   90.00
_cell.angle_beta   90.00
_cell.angle_gamma   90.00
#
_symmetry.space_group_name_H-M   'P 1'
#
loop_
_entity.id
_entity.type
_entity.pdbx_description
1 polymer ?
#
loop_
_entity_poly.entity_id
_entity_poly.type
_entity_poly.pdbx_seq_one_letter_code
_entity_poly.pdbx_strand_id
1 'polypeptide(L)'
;MKFVFALPCLFLAPFLLPAQCTDLTLSELQVLANAAPADKEAKILKLGFDLDSESGEGATNTRHYRKCWHMNVDAASVFRQVILWRTNVNDITFMTLDESSFIKLKNEVDERHNTGGNKAVVVGKKFRYSFDTQSVYGIKYYAVTVALKSQKIEASETDKN
;
A
#
# COMPACT_ATOMS: atom_id res chain seq x y z
N MET A 1 29.36 -6.23 -61.61
CA MET A 1 28.52 -6.88 -60.57
C MET A 1 28.43 -5.93 -59.38
N LYS A 2 27.23 -5.47 -59.01
CA LYS A 2 27.01 -4.57 -57.87
C LYS A 2 26.44 -5.39 -56.71
N PHE A 3 27.17 -5.50 -55.61
CA PHE A 3 26.67 -6.06 -54.36
C PHE A 3 25.99 -4.94 -53.56
N VAL A 4 24.68 -5.05 -53.37
CA VAL A 4 23.92 -4.18 -52.46
C VAL A 4 23.91 -4.87 -51.11
N PHE A 5 24.67 -4.33 -50.17
CA PHE A 5 24.68 -4.74 -48.77
C PHE A 5 23.39 -4.23 -48.11
N ALA A 6 22.41 -5.12 -47.91
CA ALA A 6 21.24 -4.82 -47.09
C ALA A 6 21.62 -5.05 -45.62
N LEU A 7 21.91 -3.97 -44.90
CA LEU A 7 22.12 -3.98 -43.46
C LEU A 7 20.73 -4.04 -42.79
N PRO A 8 20.38 -5.10 -42.03
CA PRO A 8 19.15 -5.09 -41.27
C PRO A 8 19.36 -4.19 -40.04
N CYS A 9 18.78 -3.00 -40.07
CA CYS A 9 18.54 -2.21 -38.86
C CYS A 9 17.63 -3.01 -37.92
N LEU A 10 18.25 -3.80 -37.04
CA LEU A 10 17.63 -4.27 -35.81
C LEU A 10 17.28 -3.02 -34.98
N PHE A 11 16.05 -2.55 -35.12
CA PHE A 11 15.41 -1.66 -34.17
C PHE A 11 15.30 -2.41 -32.83
N LEU A 12 16.37 -2.32 -32.03
CA LEU A 12 16.32 -2.53 -30.59
C LEU A 12 15.49 -1.38 -30.00
N ALA A 13 14.17 -1.45 -30.16
CA ALA A 13 13.28 -0.71 -29.28
C ALA A 13 13.61 -1.21 -27.87
N PRO A 14 14.12 -0.35 -26.95
CA PRO A 14 14.18 -0.75 -25.56
C PRO A 14 12.72 -0.90 -25.15
N PHE A 15 12.24 -2.14 -25.11
CA PHE A 15 11.04 -2.46 -24.38
C PHE A 15 11.31 -1.95 -22.96
N LEU A 16 10.69 -0.81 -22.65
CA LEU A 16 10.54 -0.29 -21.30
C LEU A 16 9.77 -1.38 -20.56
N LEU A 17 10.48 -2.39 -20.06
CA LEU A 17 9.92 -3.38 -19.17
C LEU A 17 9.31 -2.55 -18.03
N PRO A 18 7.99 -2.62 -17.81
CA PRO A 18 7.37 -1.90 -16.72
C PRO A 18 8.15 -2.28 -15.46
N ALA A 19 8.55 -1.27 -14.68
CA ALA A 19 9.27 -1.51 -13.44
C ALA A 19 8.52 -2.60 -12.67
N GLN A 20 9.19 -3.72 -12.40
CA GLN A 20 8.57 -4.90 -11.78
C GLN A 20 7.98 -4.61 -10.40
N CYS A 21 8.26 -3.42 -9.86
CA CYS A 21 7.68 -2.90 -8.65
C CYS A 21 7.21 -1.45 -8.84
N THR A 22 5.98 -1.26 -9.34
CA THR A 22 5.37 0.07 -9.36
C THR A 22 5.00 0.49 -7.94
N ASP A 23 5.29 1.75 -7.61
CA ASP A 23 4.91 2.35 -6.34
C ASP A 23 3.40 2.48 -6.19
N LEU A 24 2.92 2.21 -4.98
CA LEU A 24 1.54 2.48 -4.59
C LEU A 24 1.32 3.98 -4.43
N THR A 25 0.19 4.45 -4.93
CA THR A 25 -0.27 5.84 -4.81
C THR A 25 -1.22 6.00 -3.62
N LEU A 26 -1.34 7.23 -3.11
CA LEU A 26 -2.31 7.52 -2.05
C LEU A 26 -3.75 7.20 -2.48
N SER A 27 -4.07 7.41 -3.76
CA SER A 27 -5.40 7.13 -4.28
C SER A 27 -5.74 5.64 -4.24
N GLU A 28 -4.78 4.77 -4.58
CA GLU A 28 -4.98 3.31 -4.49
C GLU A 28 -5.20 2.89 -3.04
N LEU A 29 -4.40 3.41 -2.10
CA LEU A 29 -4.58 3.11 -0.67
C LEU A 29 -5.95 3.57 -0.15
N GLN A 30 -6.44 4.74 -0.58
CA GLN A 30 -7.77 5.24 -0.24
C GLN A 30 -8.89 4.37 -0.85
N VAL A 31 -8.71 3.89 -2.09
CA VAL A 31 -9.65 2.97 -2.75
C VAL A 31 -9.70 1.64 -2.01
N LEU A 32 -8.54 1.09 -1.61
CA LEU A 32 -8.47 -0.12 -0.81
C LEU A 32 -9.12 0.09 0.56
N ALA A 33 -8.78 1.16 1.28
CA ALA A 33 -9.38 1.46 2.58
C ALA A 33 -10.91 1.59 2.51
N ASN A 34 -11.44 2.21 1.44
CA ASN A 34 -12.87 2.40 1.23
C ASN A 34 -13.60 1.18 0.65
N ALA A 35 -12.90 0.17 0.15
CA ALA A 35 -13.54 -1.02 -0.41
C ALA A 35 -14.28 -1.81 0.68
N ALA A 36 -15.44 -2.37 0.31
CA ALA A 36 -16.13 -3.33 1.14
C ALA A 36 -15.26 -4.58 1.34
N PRO A 37 -15.34 -5.29 2.49
CA PRO A 37 -14.57 -6.51 2.73
C PRO A 37 -14.65 -7.53 1.59
N ALA A 38 -15.83 -7.71 1.00
CA ALA A 38 -16.06 -8.64 -0.11
C ALA A 38 -15.26 -8.32 -1.38
N ASP A 39 -14.97 -7.03 -1.64
CA ASP A 39 -14.26 -6.59 -2.86
C ASP A 39 -12.78 -6.29 -2.62
N LYS A 40 -12.38 -6.20 -1.35
CA LYS A 40 -11.09 -5.65 -0.96
C LYS A 40 -9.94 -6.56 -1.38
N GLU A 41 -10.05 -7.86 -1.15
CA GLU A 41 -9.07 -8.85 -1.61
C GLU A 41 -8.86 -8.77 -3.12
N ALA A 42 -9.94 -8.83 -3.91
CA ALA A 42 -9.85 -8.76 -5.37
C ALA A 42 -9.13 -7.48 -5.85
N LYS A 43 -9.34 -6.35 -5.17
CA LYS A 43 -8.62 -5.09 -5.47
C LYS A 43 -7.14 -5.17 -5.09
N ILE A 44 -6.78 -5.79 -3.97
CA ILE A 44 -5.37 -6.00 -3.56
C ILE A 44 -4.67 -6.90 -4.60
N LEU A 45 -5.29 -8.02 -4.98
CA LEU A 45 -4.76 -8.93 -5.99
C LEU A 45 -4.59 -8.25 -7.36
N LYS A 46 -5.54 -7.39 -7.76
CA LYS A 46 -5.45 -6.62 -9.01
C LYS A 46 -4.25 -5.65 -9.04
N LEU A 47 -3.77 -5.20 -7.89
CA LEU A 47 -2.56 -4.36 -7.78
C LEU A 47 -1.27 -5.20 -7.86
N GLY A 48 -1.38 -6.52 -8.03
CA GLY A 48 -0.27 -7.46 -8.18
C GLY A 48 0.30 -7.94 -6.84
N PHE A 49 -0.44 -7.77 -5.74
CA PHE A 49 -0.06 -8.34 -4.45
C PHE A 49 -0.60 -9.75 -4.33
N ASP A 50 0.25 -10.69 -3.94
CA ASP A 50 -0.14 -12.07 -3.69
C ASP A 50 -0.43 -12.28 -2.20
N LEU A 51 -1.46 -13.06 -1.88
CA LEU A 51 -1.71 -13.50 -0.50
C LEU A 51 -0.56 -14.39 -0.03
N ASP A 52 0.02 -14.05 1.10
CA ASP A 52 1.14 -14.79 1.71
C ASP A 52 0.68 -15.61 2.89
N SER A 53 0.02 -14.95 3.85
CA SER A 53 -0.39 -15.58 5.10
C SER A 53 -1.58 -14.87 5.71
N GLU A 54 -2.21 -15.53 6.66
CA GLU A 54 -3.24 -14.97 7.53
C GLU A 54 -2.82 -15.20 8.98
N SER A 55 -3.07 -14.22 9.84
CA SER A 55 -2.70 -14.27 11.25
C SER A 55 -3.80 -13.71 12.12
N GLY A 56 -4.02 -14.32 13.28
CA GLY A 56 -5.08 -13.95 14.21
C GLY A 56 -6.41 -14.65 13.90
N GLU A 57 -7.37 -14.50 14.80
CA GLU A 57 -8.70 -15.12 14.70
C GLU A 57 -9.77 -14.12 15.12
N GLY A 58 -10.98 -14.27 14.59
CA GLY A 58 -12.11 -13.39 14.89
C GLY A 58 -11.71 -11.92 14.76
N ALA A 59 -11.84 -11.16 15.85
CA ALA A 59 -11.59 -9.72 15.94
C ALA A 59 -10.15 -9.25 15.64
N THR A 60 -9.17 -10.15 15.53
CA THR A 60 -7.76 -9.80 15.22
C THR A 60 -7.27 -10.31 13.87
N ASN A 61 -8.13 -10.96 13.07
CA ASN A 61 -7.72 -11.50 11.77
C ASN A 61 -7.12 -10.44 10.83
N THR A 62 -5.87 -10.68 10.43
CA THR A 62 -5.06 -9.86 9.55
C THR A 62 -4.54 -10.72 8.40
N ARG A 63 -4.83 -10.30 7.17
CA ARG A 63 -4.35 -10.96 5.94
C ARG A 63 -3.13 -10.20 5.41
N HIS A 64 -2.07 -10.94 5.12
CA HIS A 64 -0.77 -10.42 4.71
C HIS A 64 -0.59 -10.68 3.23
N TYR A 65 -0.37 -9.60 2.47
CA TYR A 65 -0.13 -9.68 1.04
C TYR A 65 1.22 -9.08 0.71
N ARG A 66 1.92 -9.64 -0.26
CA ARG A 66 3.27 -9.23 -0.62
C ARG A 66 3.43 -9.05 -2.11
N LYS A 67 4.31 -8.13 -2.50
CA LYS A 67 4.61 -7.83 -3.89
C LYS A 67 6.08 -7.45 -4.02
N CYS A 68 6.63 -7.71 -5.20
CA CYS A 68 8.01 -7.38 -5.56
C CYS A 68 9.03 -8.11 -4.69
N TRP A 69 9.34 -9.35 -5.05
CA TRP A 69 10.44 -10.06 -4.38
C TRP A 69 11.72 -9.20 -4.39
N HIS A 70 12.41 -9.15 -3.24
CA HIS A 70 13.61 -8.34 -3.06
C HIS A 70 14.86 -9.20 -2.92
N MET A 71 14.88 -10.07 -1.93
CA MET A 71 16.02 -10.93 -1.58
C MET A 71 15.56 -12.04 -0.64
N ASN A 72 16.45 -12.98 -0.31
CA ASN A 72 16.23 -13.94 0.78
C ASN A 72 17.17 -13.62 1.95
N VAL A 73 16.66 -13.68 3.18
CA VAL A 73 17.41 -13.51 4.43
C VAL A 73 17.04 -14.68 5.35
N ASP A 74 18.03 -15.43 5.83
CA ASP A 74 17.82 -16.58 6.74
C ASP A 74 16.73 -17.57 6.27
N ALA A 75 16.77 -17.93 4.98
CA ALA A 75 15.78 -18.76 4.28
C ALA A 75 14.35 -18.19 4.17
N ALA A 76 14.11 -16.94 4.60
CA ALA A 76 12.87 -16.22 4.38
C ALA A 76 12.96 -15.28 3.16
N SER A 77 11.93 -15.27 2.32
CA SER A 77 11.84 -14.31 1.21
C SER A 77 11.35 -12.95 1.68
N VAL A 78 12.15 -11.92 1.43
CA VAL A 78 11.86 -10.52 1.70
C VAL A 78 11.27 -9.88 0.45
N PHE A 79 10.23 -9.09 0.64
CA PHE A 79 9.51 -8.42 -0.44
C PHE A 79 9.60 -6.91 -0.23
N ARG A 80 9.67 -6.12 -1.31
CA ARG A 80 9.80 -4.66 -1.20
C ARG A 80 8.53 -4.02 -0.66
N GLN A 81 7.37 -4.60 -0.98
CA GLN A 81 6.07 -4.04 -0.66
C GLN A 81 5.19 -5.10 0.02
N VAL A 82 4.51 -4.69 1.09
CA VAL A 82 3.58 -5.54 1.84
C VAL A 82 2.31 -4.75 2.15
N ILE A 83 1.15 -5.42 2.06
CA ILE A 83 -0.14 -4.91 2.52
C ILE A 83 -0.61 -5.79 3.67
N LEU A 84 -0.95 -5.16 4.80
CA LEU A 84 -1.70 -5.79 5.87
C LEU A 84 -3.13 -5.30 5.80
N TRP A 85 -4.07 -6.23 5.71
CA TRP A 85 -5.49 -5.93 5.82
C TRP A 85 -6.05 -6.52 7.11
N ARG A 86 -6.40 -5.66 8.06
CA ARG A 86 -7.12 -6.07 9.28
C ARG A 86 -8.61 -6.15 8.96
N THR A 87 -9.09 -7.37 8.80
CA THR A 87 -10.43 -7.66 8.25
C THR A 87 -11.56 -7.06 9.08
N ASN A 88 -11.41 -7.01 10.41
CA ASN A 88 -12.45 -6.57 11.34
C ASN A 88 -12.65 -5.05 11.39
N VAL A 89 -11.55 -4.29 11.43
CA VAL A 89 -11.58 -2.82 11.45
C VAL A 89 -11.52 -2.23 10.04
N ASN A 90 -11.34 -3.10 9.05
CA ASN A 90 -11.32 -2.80 7.62
C ASN A 90 -10.30 -1.74 7.20
N ASP A 91 -9.17 -1.63 7.90
CA ASP A 91 -8.09 -0.74 7.50
C ASP A 91 -6.98 -1.48 6.74
N ILE A 92 -6.16 -0.68 6.07
CA ILE A 92 -5.06 -1.15 5.23
C ILE A 92 -3.78 -0.48 5.72
N THR A 93 -2.77 -1.30 6.02
CA THR A 93 -1.40 -0.82 6.23
C THR A 93 -0.57 -1.21 5.02
N PHE A 94 -0.11 -0.21 4.28
CA PHE A 94 0.92 -0.41 3.27
C PHE A 94 2.30 -0.25 3.90
N MET A 95 3.20 -1.15 3.54
CA MET A 95 4.57 -1.19 4.04
C MET A 95 5.54 -1.29 2.87
N THR A 96 6.63 -0.51 2.94
CA THR A 96 7.65 -0.48 1.89
C THR A 96 9.06 -0.44 2.50
N LEU A 97 10.02 -1.05 1.81
CA LEU A 97 11.46 -0.88 2.09
C LEU A 97 12.02 0.41 1.48
N ASP A 98 11.29 1.02 0.55
CA ASP A 98 11.70 2.25 -0.12
C ASP A 98 11.22 3.49 0.66
N GLU A 99 12.17 4.15 1.32
CA GLU A 99 11.93 5.40 2.06
C GLU A 99 11.38 6.51 1.17
N SER A 100 11.79 6.57 -0.11
CA SER A 100 11.34 7.61 -1.03
C SER A 100 9.85 7.47 -1.37
N SER A 101 9.37 6.24 -1.56
CA SER A 101 7.95 5.95 -1.76
C SER A 101 7.13 6.29 -0.50
N PHE A 102 7.67 6.02 0.68
CA PHE A 102 7.05 6.42 1.95
C PHE A 102 6.96 7.94 2.11
N ILE A 103 8.06 8.67 1.88
CA ILE A 103 8.11 10.14 1.95
C ILE A 103 7.13 10.74 0.93
N LYS A 104 7.05 10.18 -0.28
CA LYS A 104 6.10 10.62 -1.30
C LYS A 104 4.65 10.51 -0.81
N LEU A 105 4.25 9.35 -0.27
CA LEU A 105 2.90 9.15 0.27
C LEU A 105 2.60 10.11 1.43
N LYS A 106 3.59 10.32 2.30
CA LYS A 106 3.48 11.25 3.42
C LYS A 106 3.27 12.69 2.95
N ASN A 107 4.08 13.16 2.00
CA ASN A 107 3.95 14.48 1.40
C ASN A 107 2.59 14.66 0.70
N GLU A 108 2.12 13.66 -0.06
CA GLU A 108 0.79 13.72 -0.69
C GLU A 108 -0.35 13.88 0.34
N VAL A 109 -0.24 13.26 1.52
CA VAL A 109 -1.21 13.46 2.61
C VAL A 109 -1.06 14.85 3.23
N ASP A 110 0.17 15.27 3.48
CA ASP A 110 0.45 16.56 4.13
C ASP A 110 0.03 17.75 3.27
N GLU A 111 0.25 17.70 1.95
CA GLU A 111 -0.23 18.70 0.99
C GLU A 111 -1.76 18.80 0.97
N ARG A 112 -2.47 17.66 1.03
CA ARG A 112 -3.94 17.65 1.05
C ARG A 112 -4.55 18.15 2.35
N HIS A 113 -3.79 18.12 3.46
CA HIS A 113 -4.30 18.40 4.80
C HIS A 113 -3.62 19.57 5.52
N ASN A 114 -2.63 20.22 4.90
CA ASN A 114 -1.91 21.39 5.42
C ASN A 114 -1.37 21.17 6.85
N THR A 115 -0.74 20.02 7.09
CA THR A 115 -0.33 19.55 8.42
C THR A 115 1.08 19.96 8.82
N GLY A 116 1.90 20.45 7.88
CA GLY A 116 3.28 20.88 8.11
C GLY A 116 4.31 19.75 8.21
N GLY A 117 4.05 18.55 7.65
CA GLY A 117 5.11 17.56 7.38
C GLY A 117 5.47 16.59 8.50
N ASN A 118 5.14 16.91 9.77
CA ASN A 118 5.73 16.22 10.93
C ASN A 118 4.71 15.48 11.82
N LYS A 119 3.48 15.27 11.34
CA LYS A 119 2.46 14.57 12.12
C LYS A 119 2.55 13.06 11.89
N ALA A 120 2.67 12.30 12.98
CA ALA A 120 2.56 10.84 12.94
C ALA A 120 1.14 10.37 12.56
N VAL A 121 0.12 11.18 12.84
CA VAL A 121 -1.28 10.91 12.49
C VAL A 121 -1.90 12.15 11.86
N VAL A 122 -2.55 11.95 10.71
CA VAL A 122 -3.31 12.98 10.00
C VAL A 122 -4.76 12.53 9.85
N VAL A 123 -5.70 13.33 10.35
CA VAL A 123 -7.13 13.03 10.27
C VAL A 123 -7.74 13.92 9.19
N GLY A 124 -8.09 13.32 8.07
CA GLY A 124 -8.83 13.97 7.00
C GLY A 124 -10.34 13.92 7.20
N LYS A 125 -11.08 14.38 6.17
CA LYS A 125 -12.55 14.36 6.18
C LYS A 125 -13.13 12.94 6.23
N LYS A 126 -12.55 12.03 5.45
CA LYS A 126 -13.02 10.64 5.29
C LYS A 126 -12.07 9.59 5.85
N PHE A 127 -10.77 9.86 5.82
CA PHE A 127 -9.74 8.90 6.20
C PHE A 127 -8.90 9.43 7.36
N ARG A 128 -8.36 8.51 8.15
CA ARG A 128 -7.24 8.72 9.07
C ARG A 128 -6.01 8.05 8.49
N TYR A 129 -4.91 8.78 8.45
CA TYR A 129 -3.59 8.30 8.04
C TYR A 129 -2.69 8.20 9.25
N SER A 130 -1.90 7.13 9.34
CA SER A 130 -0.86 6.97 10.35
C SER A 130 0.44 6.57 9.68
N PHE A 131 1.53 7.20 10.09
CA PHE A 131 2.88 7.01 9.54
C PHE A 131 3.78 6.47 10.63
N ASP A 132 4.39 5.32 10.39
CA ASP A 132 5.21 4.62 11.39
C ASP A 132 6.27 3.75 10.71
N THR A 133 7.05 3.02 11.52
CA THR A 133 7.86 1.89 11.08
C THR A 133 7.42 0.62 11.77
N GLN A 134 7.28 -0.48 11.04
CA GLN A 134 6.82 -1.76 11.58
C GLN A 134 7.75 -2.88 11.15
N SER A 135 7.98 -3.85 12.04
CA SER A 135 8.77 -5.03 11.72
C SER A 135 7.86 -6.19 11.31
N VAL A 136 8.08 -6.72 10.11
CA VAL A 136 7.37 -7.88 9.57
C VAL A 136 8.39 -8.84 9.01
N TYR A 137 8.30 -10.11 9.40
CA TYR A 137 9.30 -11.15 9.08
C TYR A 137 10.73 -10.78 9.52
N GLY A 138 10.87 -10.07 10.65
CA GLY A 138 12.16 -9.61 11.15
C GLY A 138 12.78 -8.43 10.39
N ILE A 139 12.11 -7.92 9.35
CA ILE A 139 12.55 -6.78 8.54
C ILE A 139 11.75 -5.54 8.91
N LYS A 140 12.43 -4.41 9.10
CA LYS A 140 11.80 -3.11 9.40
C LYS A 140 11.35 -2.42 8.11
N TYR A 141 10.06 -2.10 8.02
CA TYR A 141 9.44 -1.38 6.91
C TYR A 141 8.98 0.00 7.34
N TYR A 142 8.91 0.92 6.38
CA TYR A 142 8.16 2.16 6.52
C TYR A 142 6.67 1.88 6.24
N ALA A 143 5.79 2.33 7.13
CA ALA A 143 4.38 1.95 7.15
C ALA A 143 3.45 3.16 7.03
N VAL A 144 2.46 3.05 6.13
CA VAL A 144 1.34 3.99 5.98
C VAL A 144 0.04 3.23 6.21
N THR A 145 -0.64 3.54 7.31
CA THR A 145 -1.97 2.99 7.60
C THR A 145 -3.05 3.96 7.12
N VAL A 146 -4.00 3.47 6.33
CA VAL A 146 -5.19 4.22 5.91
C VAL A 146 -6.43 3.51 6.45
N ALA A 147 -7.16 4.23 7.30
CA ALA A 147 -8.41 3.77 7.88
C ALA A 147 -9.54 4.76 7.54
N LEU A 148 -10.78 4.28 7.41
CA LEU A 148 -11.93 5.18 7.43
C LEU A 148 -11.98 5.88 8.79
N LYS A 149 -12.28 7.18 8.79
CA LYS A 149 -12.54 7.91 10.02
C LYS A 149 -13.79 7.29 10.66
N SER A 150 -13.62 6.57 11.76
CA SER A 150 -14.75 6.10 12.55
C SER A 150 -15.57 7.32 12.99
N GLN A 151 -16.77 7.48 12.44
CA GLN A 151 -17.76 8.37 13.03
C GLN A 151 -18.14 7.73 14.36
N LYS A 152 -17.66 8.27 15.48
CA LYS A 152 -18.39 8.06 16.73
C LYS A 152 -19.80 8.58 16.48
N ILE A 153 -20.78 7.75 16.81
CA ILE A 153 -22.21 8.04 16.81
C ILE A 153 -22.45 9.35 17.58
N GLU A 154 -22.63 10.47 16.87
CA GLU A 154 -23.34 11.64 17.39
C GLU A 154 -24.84 11.37 17.20
N ALA A 155 -25.40 10.58 18.09
CA ALA A 155 -26.84 10.44 18.28
C ALA A 155 -27.10 9.96 19.71
N SER A 156 -26.84 10.84 20.69
CA SER A 156 -27.36 10.70 22.05
C SER A 156 -27.13 11.99 22.84
N GLU A 157 -27.65 13.13 22.38
CA GLU A 157 -28.01 14.24 23.26
C GLU A 157 -28.95 15.22 22.55
N THR A 158 -30.26 14.93 22.57
CA THR A 158 -31.39 15.88 22.66
C THR A 158 -32.67 15.18 22.21
N ASP A 159 -33.36 14.55 23.15
CA ASP A 159 -34.84 14.51 23.21
C ASP A 159 -35.28 13.76 24.46
N LYS A 160 -35.18 14.47 25.59
CA LYS A 160 -36.09 14.32 26.73
C LYS A 160 -36.37 15.73 27.23
N ASN A 161 -37.33 16.37 26.57
CA ASN A 161 -38.14 17.41 27.18
C ASN A 161 -39.32 16.73 27.87
#